data_AF-A0A0S3SRM8-F1
#
_entry.id   AF-A0A0S3SRM8-F1
#
_cell.length_a   1.000
_cell.length_b   1.000
_cell.length_c   1.000
_cell.angle_alpha   90.00
_cell.angle_beta   90.00
_cell.angle_gamma   90.00
#
_symmetry.space_group_name_H-M   'P 1'
#
loop_
_entity.id
_entity.type
_entity.pdbx_description
1 polymer ?
#
loop_
_entity_poly.entity_id
_entity_poly.type
_entity_poly.pdbx_seq_one_letter_code
_entity_poly.pdbx_strand_id
1 'polypeptide(L)' 'ISKKFGPVAVDRGTMVVDNSSAFRMDEKVPLVIPEVNPEAMQHIKAGTGKGTLIANPNCSTIICLMGATLLHRRAKVS' A
#
# COMPACT_ATOMS: atom_id res chain seq x y z
N ILE A 1 -12.23 -10.89 7.24
CA ILE A 1 -11.28 -11.82 6.57
C ILE A 1 -9.86 -11.25 6.64
N SER A 2 -9.58 -10.12 6.00
CA SER A 2 -8.24 -9.50 5.99
C SER A 2 -7.64 -9.27 7.38
N LYS A 3 -8.38 -8.67 8.32
CA LYS A 3 -7.93 -8.47 9.71
C LYS A 3 -7.57 -9.76 10.47
N LYS A 4 -8.11 -10.90 10.05
CA LYS A 4 -7.87 -12.20 10.69
C LYS A 4 -6.68 -12.93 10.06
N PHE A 5 -6.61 -12.96 8.72
CA PHE A 5 -5.62 -13.77 8.01
C PHE A 5 -4.36 -13.00 7.59
N GLY A 6 -4.47 -11.68 7.37
CA GLY A 6 -3.34 -10.83 6.99
C GLY A 6 -2.19 -10.90 8.00
N PRO A 7 -2.43 -10.58 9.30
CA PRO A 7 -1.39 -10.66 10.32
C PRO A 7 -0.79 -12.06 10.45
N VAL A 8 -1.62 -13.09 10.39
CA VAL A 8 -1.18 -14.50 10.49
C VAL A 8 -0.25 -14.90 9.34
N ALA A 9 -0.45 -14.37 8.14
CA ALA A 9 0.45 -14.62 7.00
C ALA A 9 1.76 -13.83 7.14
N VAL A 10 1.69 -12.58 7.62
CA VAL A 10 2.88 -11.76 7.92
C VAL A 10 3.76 -12.44 8.98
N ASP A 11 3.17 -12.96 10.05
CA ASP A 11 3.90 -13.65 11.12
C ASP A 11 4.63 -14.90 10.62
N ARG A 12 4.20 -15.47 9.49
CA ARG A 12 4.85 -16.61 8.81
C ARG A 12 5.89 -16.20 7.77
N GLY A 13 6.25 -14.92 7.70
CA GLY A 13 7.25 -14.41 6.76
C GLY A 13 6.69 -14.06 5.38
N THR A 14 5.37 -14.09 5.19
CA THR A 14 4.74 -13.86 3.88
C THR A 14 4.53 -12.36 3.61
N MET A 15 4.71 -11.96 2.36
CA MET A 15 4.30 -10.64 1.88
C MET A 15 2.83 -10.67 1.47
N VAL A 16 2.02 -9.79 2.05
CA VAL A 16 0.58 -9.71 1.86
C VAL A 16 0.23 -8.38 1.20
N VAL A 17 -0.51 -8.43 0.09
CA VAL A 17 -1.11 -7.26 -0.55
C VAL A 17 -2.61 -7.29 -0.27
N ASP A 18 -3.11 -6.32 0.49
CA ASP A 18 -4.52 -6.22 0.86
C ASP A 18 -5.25 -5.11 0.09
N ASN A 19 -6.18 -5.52 -0.76
CA ASN A 19 -7.05 -4.61 -1.53
C ASN A 19 -8.35 -4.25 -0.78
N SER A 20 -8.55 -4.77 0.42
CA SER A 20 -9.72 -4.45 1.22
C SER A 20 -9.59 -3.05 1.85
N SER A 21 -10.67 -2.55 2.45
CA SER A 21 -10.59 -1.31 3.23
C SER A 21 -9.98 -1.49 4.62
N ALA A 22 -9.67 -2.73 5.03
CA ALA A 22 -9.37 -3.08 6.42
C ALA A 22 -8.16 -2.36 7.01
N PHE A 23 -7.15 -2.03 6.19
CA PHE A 23 -5.86 -1.49 6.63
C PHE A 23 -5.50 -0.15 5.98
N ARG A 24 -6.38 0.45 5.16
CA ARG A 24 -6.04 1.67 4.39
C ARG A 24 -5.72 2.89 5.25
N MET A 25 -6.23 2.91 6.47
CA MET A 25 -6.03 4.00 7.44
C MET A 25 -5.13 3.59 8.60
N ASP A 26 -4.50 2.41 8.52
CA ASP A 26 -3.57 1.95 9.56
C ASP A 26 -2.19 2.56 9.30
N GLU A 27 -1.72 3.40 10.21
CA GLU A 27 -0.41 4.07 10.10
C GLU A 27 0.77 3.10 10.03
N LYS A 28 0.60 1.86 10.51
CA LYS A 28 1.64 0.82 10.47
C LYS A 28 1.65 0.05 9.16
N VAL A 29 0.64 0.25 8.30
CA VAL A 29 0.50 -0.44 7.02
C VAL A 29 0.65 0.59 5.90
N PRO A 30 1.69 0.49 5.06
CA PRO A 30 1.87 1.41 3.95
C PRO A 30 0.73 1.23 2.93
N LEU A 31 0.12 2.35 2.55
CA LEU A 31 -0.86 2.42 1.46
C LEU A 31 -0.13 2.74 0.15
N VAL A 32 -0.13 1.80 -0.79
CA VAL A 32 0.77 1.82 -1.95
C VAL A 32 -0.01 1.94 -3.25
N ILE A 33 0.46 2.85 -4.11
CA ILE A 33 0.14 2.99 -5.53
C ILE A 33 1.48 3.21 -6.25
N PRO A 34 2.07 2.18 -6.90
CA PRO A 34 3.45 2.23 -7.39
C PRO A 34 3.79 3.44 -8.27
N GLU A 35 2.86 3.91 -9.09
CA GLU A 35 3.02 5.03 -10.01
C GLU A 35 2.94 6.41 -9.31
N VAL A 36 2.32 6.46 -8.13
CA VAL A 36 2.03 7.70 -7.40
C VAL A 36 2.99 7.89 -6.23
N ASN A 37 3.22 6.85 -5.42
CA ASN A 37 4.05 6.89 -4.22
C ASN A 37 5.01 5.67 -4.12
N PRO A 38 5.91 5.47 -5.09
CA PRO A 38 6.86 4.35 -5.08
C PRO A 38 7.77 4.33 -3.83
N GLU A 39 7.99 5.49 -3.20
CA GLU A 39 8.76 5.64 -1.98
C GLU A 39 8.19 4.84 -0.80
N ALA A 40 6.87 4.61 -0.76
CA ALA A 40 6.22 3.81 0.28
C ALA A 40 6.72 2.35 0.31
N MET A 41 7.33 1.88 -0.79
CA MET A 41 7.91 0.54 -0.91
C MET A 41 9.42 0.49 -0.60
N GLN A 42 10.12 1.61 -0.38
CA GLN A 42 11.58 1.65 -0.30
C GLN A 42 12.18 0.73 0.77
N HIS A 43 11.46 0.52 1.88
CA HIS A 43 11.92 -0.33 2.99
C HIS A 43 11.40 -1.77 2.89
N ILE A 44 10.64 -2.09 1.85
CA ILE A 44 9.97 -3.38 1.67
C ILE A 44 10.76 -4.19 0.66
N LYS A 45 11.30 -5.32 1.11
CA LYS A 45 12.10 -6.23 0.28
C LYS A 45 11.49 -7.62 0.26
N ALA A 46 11.06 -8.05 -0.93
CA ALA A 46 10.62 -9.42 -1.16
C ALA A 46 11.79 -10.42 -0.96
N GLY A 47 11.47 -11.65 -0.57
CA GLY A 47 12.45 -12.73 -0.42
C GLY A 47 13.38 -12.64 0.79
N THR A 48 13.16 -11.67 1.69
CA THR A 48 13.96 -11.53 2.93
C THR A 48 13.52 -12.47 4.06
N GLY A 49 12.41 -13.20 3.88
CA GLY A 49 11.76 -13.98 4.95
C GLY A 49 11.07 -13.13 6.02
N LYS A 50 11.20 -11.79 5.96
CA LYS A 50 10.46 -10.86 6.82
C LYS A 50 9.08 -10.62 6.21
N GLY A 51 8.04 -11.05 6.91
CA GLY A 51 6.66 -10.81 6.46
C GLY A 51 6.35 -9.32 6.45
N THR A 52 5.50 -8.91 5.52
CA THR A 52 5.09 -7.51 5.36
C THR A 52 3.66 -7.45 4.84
N LEU A 53 2.85 -6.55 5.37
CA LEU A 53 1.52 -6.25 4.84
C LEU A 53 1.56 -4.87 4.19
N ILE A 54 1.08 -4.79 2.96
CA ILE A 54 0.85 -3.53 2.25
C ILE A 54 -0.63 -3.45 1.89
N ALA A 55 -1.20 -2.26 1.95
CA ALA A 55 -2.57 -2.01 1.51
C ALA A 55 -2.56 -1.28 0.17
N ASN A 56 -3.59 -1.47 -0.65
CA ASN A 56 -3.84 -0.60 -1.80
C ASN A 56 -5.25 0.02 -1.72
N PRO A 57 -5.44 1.24 -2.26
CA PRO A 57 -6.75 1.87 -2.33
C PRO A 57 -7.65 1.17 -3.36
N ASN A 58 -8.94 1.50 -3.35
CA ASN A 58 -9.86 0.91 -4.33
C ASN A 58 -9.53 1.36 -5.77
N CYS A 59 -10.14 0.70 -6.75
CA CYS A 59 -9.91 0.97 -8.16
C CYS A 59 -10.25 2.42 -8.56
N SER A 60 -11.35 3.00 -8.07
CA SER A 60 -11.75 4.37 -8.43
C SER A 60 -10.77 5.42 -7.91
N THR A 61 -10.25 5.24 -6.69
CA THR A 61 -9.22 6.09 -6.12
C THR A 61 -7.90 5.98 -6.89
N ILE A 62 -7.48 4.77 -7.26
CA ILE A 62 -6.27 4.56 -8.10
C ILE A 62 -6.41 5.31 -9.43
N ILE A 63 -7.55 5.15 -10.13
CA ILE A 63 -7.81 5.82 -11.42
C ILE A 63 -7.79 7.34 -11.27
N CYS A 64 -8.41 7.87 -10.22
CA CYS A 64 -8.40 9.31 -9.95
C CYS A 64 -6.98 9.83 -9.70
N LEU A 65 -6.21 9.14 -8.84
CA LEU A 65 -4.85 9.54 -8.51
C LEU A 65 -3.91 9.44 -9.70
N MET A 66 -4.06 8.47 -10.59
CA MET A 66 -3.28 8.38 -11.83
C MET A 66 -3.37 9.66 -12.67
N GLY A 67 -4.57 10.26 -12.77
CA GLY A 67 -4.76 11.54 -13.46
C GLY A 67 -4.32 12.75 -12.62
N ALA A 68 -4.71 12.79 -11.35
CA ALA A 68 -4.49 13.95 -10.48
C ALA A 68 -3.03 14.14 -10.05
N THR A 69 -2.24 13.06 -9.96
CA THR A 69 -0.87 13.11 -9.43
C THR A 69 0.04 14.06 -10.22
N LEU A 70 -0.10 14.11 -11.55
CA LEU A 70 0.70 15.02 -12.38
C LEU A 70 0.39 16.49 -12.08
N LEU A 71 -0.90 16.81 -11.93
CA LEU A 71 -1.34 18.17 -11.58
C LEU A 71 -0.90 18.54 -10.18
N HIS A 72 -1.05 17.64 -9.21
CA HIS A 72 -0.60 17.83 -7.83
C HIS A 72 0.90 18.14 -7.75
N ARG A 73 1.73 17.32 -8.42
CA ARG A 73 3.20 17.53 -8.50
C ARG A 73 3.57 18.86 -9.17
N ARG A 74 2.84 19.26 -10.21
CA ARG A 74 3.05 20.55 -10.91
C ARG A 74 2.67 21.75 -10.03
N ALA A 75 1.56 21.64 -9.31
CA ALA A 75 1.01 22.72 -8.49
C ALA A 75 1.77 22.93 -7.17
N LYS A 76 2.64 21.99 -6.77
CA LYS A 76 3.41 22.01 -5.50
C LYS A 76 2.52 22.15 -4.26
N VAL A 77 1.28 21.68 -4.35
CA VAL A 77 0.37 21.66 -3.19
C VAL A 77 0.90 20.60 -2.24
N SER A 78 1.23 21.00 -1.01
CA SER A 78 1.74 20.12 0.05
C SER A 78 0.60 19.67 0.96
#